data_AF-A0A9W9GDC0-F1
#
_entry.id   AF-A0A9W9GDC0-F1
#
_cell.length_a   1.000
_cell.length_b   1.000
_cell.length_c   1.000
_cell.angle_alpha   90.00
_cell.angle_beta   90.00
_cell.angle_gamma   90.00
#
_symmetry.space_group_name_H-M   'P 1'
#
loop_
_entity.id
_entity.type
_entity.pdbx_description
1 polymer ?
#
loop_
_entity_poly.entity_id
_entity_poly.type
_entity_poly.pdbx_seq_one_letter_code
_entity_poly.pdbx_strand_id
1 'polypeptide(L)'
;MSTRFGLPAISVADHSILEAMANKPAWLPDTLYHQLHIAYQGSRICSVLGNCEITATGLLPSPAPIIQMFDTELRAQEARFASSWKNNEYIFFLATKLHLYSFALSTTGLESSNSAERRTETFSHAYLTAMNLLQSALDLSAEQTYWTQHQLRNIVDAVYFLLKLGGASYEFVDEAAAKNVIGQVWQLLRSRSQSEDDHASRVCSVIEYLSHKHWKREAHASVSVKSRMAGNLTIDSVWCARDRFSETVKAQRPIDYTSAAGIEKSLEGLDDQSWLSFFGEGVGDWDSVFQNMNVESLLGSMDGT
;
A
#
# COMPACT_ATOMS: atom_id res chain seq x y z
N MET A 1 9.24 -5.69 -11.40
CA MET A 1 8.10 -4.76 -11.24
C MET A 1 6.83 -5.44 -10.74
N SER A 2 6.55 -6.70 -11.11
CA SER A 2 5.40 -7.52 -10.67
C SER A 2 5.17 -7.58 -9.14
N THR A 3 6.24 -7.73 -8.35
CA THR A 3 6.19 -7.95 -6.88
C THR A 3 5.49 -6.89 -6.05
N ARG A 4 5.44 -5.64 -6.51
CA ARG A 4 4.85 -4.54 -5.74
C ARG A 4 3.36 -4.35 -5.97
N PHE A 5 2.81 -5.09 -6.93
CA PHE A 5 1.38 -5.37 -6.99
C PHE A 5 1.01 -6.56 -6.14
N GLY A 6 2.00 -7.15 -5.45
CA GLY A 6 1.99 -8.42 -4.72
C GLY A 6 2.21 -9.64 -5.61
N LEU A 7 2.12 -9.51 -6.93
CA LEU A 7 2.26 -10.62 -7.85
C LEU A 7 3.69 -11.19 -7.76
N PRO A 8 3.90 -12.51 -7.74
CA PRO A 8 5.24 -13.07 -7.79
C PRO A 8 6.08 -12.44 -8.90
N ALA A 9 7.38 -12.25 -8.63
CA ALA A 9 8.29 -11.81 -9.67
C ALA A 9 8.28 -12.83 -10.79
N ILE A 10 8.06 -12.39 -12.04
CA ILE A 10 8.15 -13.27 -13.22
C ILE A 10 9.60 -13.78 -13.37
N SER A 11 10.58 -13.00 -12.89
CA SER A 11 11.98 -13.40 -12.78
C SER A 11 12.34 -13.68 -11.31
N VAL A 12 12.64 -14.93 -10.99
CA VAL A 12 13.22 -15.30 -9.69
C VAL A 12 14.70 -14.89 -9.68
N ALA A 13 15.24 -14.57 -8.50
CA ALA A 13 16.68 -14.36 -8.34
C ALA A 13 17.42 -15.64 -8.78
N ASP A 14 18.25 -15.53 -9.81
CA ASP A 14 19.06 -16.65 -10.30
C ASP A 14 20.29 -16.86 -9.42
N HIS A 15 21.08 -17.90 -9.77
CA HIS A 15 22.30 -18.22 -9.05
C HIS A 15 23.29 -17.04 -9.00
N SER A 16 23.40 -16.29 -10.10
CA SER A 16 24.29 -15.14 -10.22
C SER A 16 23.93 -14.00 -9.26
N ILE A 17 22.62 -13.72 -9.12
CA ILE A 17 22.12 -12.73 -8.17
C ILE A 17 22.41 -13.17 -6.74
N LEU A 18 22.15 -14.43 -6.41
CA LEU A 18 22.39 -14.97 -5.07
C LEU A 18 23.88 -14.96 -4.71
N GLU A 19 24.75 -15.29 -5.67
CA GLU A 19 26.20 -15.20 -5.52
C GLU A 19 26.65 -13.76 -5.27
N ALA A 20 26.16 -12.80 -6.06
CA ALA A 20 26.48 -11.38 -5.90
C ALA A 20 25.98 -10.80 -4.56
N MET A 21 24.87 -11.33 -4.02
CA MET A 21 24.35 -10.95 -2.70
C MET A 21 25.16 -11.55 -1.55
N ALA A 22 25.69 -12.76 -1.72
CA ALA A 22 26.54 -13.42 -0.74
C ALA A 22 27.93 -12.77 -0.68
N ASN A 23 28.53 -12.54 -1.86
CA ASN A 23 29.84 -11.95 -2.03
C ASN A 23 29.75 -10.77 -2.99
N LYS A 24 29.70 -9.56 -2.44
CA LYS A 24 29.60 -8.33 -3.24
C LYS A 24 30.75 -8.27 -4.26
N PRO A 25 30.46 -8.28 -5.58
CA PRO A 25 31.49 -8.15 -6.59
C PRO A 25 32.17 -6.76 -6.53
N ALA A 26 33.46 -6.68 -6.83
CA ALA A 26 34.22 -5.43 -6.77
C ALA A 26 33.69 -4.35 -7.73
N TRP A 27 33.06 -4.75 -8.84
CA TRP A 27 32.47 -3.84 -9.82
C TRP A 27 31.10 -3.30 -9.40
N LEU A 28 30.44 -3.89 -8.39
CA LEU A 28 29.07 -3.53 -8.01
C LEU A 28 29.07 -2.32 -7.05
N PRO A 29 28.45 -1.19 -7.41
CA PRO A 29 28.33 -0.04 -6.51
C PRO A 29 27.52 -0.36 -5.24
N ASP A 30 27.87 0.25 -4.11
CA ASP A 30 27.18 0.05 -2.82
C ASP A 30 25.68 0.33 -2.91
N THR A 31 25.29 1.44 -3.57
CA THR A 31 23.87 1.78 -3.77
C THR A 31 23.10 0.65 -4.45
N LEU A 32 23.64 0.07 -5.54
CA LEU A 32 22.98 -1.03 -6.25
C LEU A 32 22.97 -2.31 -5.40
N TYR A 33 24.05 -2.57 -4.67
CA TYR A 33 24.12 -3.70 -3.75
C TYR A 33 23.06 -3.60 -2.63
N HIS A 34 22.89 -2.44 -2.01
CA HIS A 34 21.86 -2.20 -0.99
C HIS A 34 20.46 -2.32 -1.58
N GLN A 35 20.21 -1.70 -2.74
CA GLN A 35 18.92 -1.79 -3.43
C GLN A 35 18.58 -3.23 -3.81
N LEU A 36 19.57 -4.04 -4.20
CA LEU A 36 19.40 -5.46 -4.51
C LEU A 36 18.97 -6.24 -3.26
N HIS A 37 19.63 -6.05 -2.12
CA HIS A 37 19.26 -6.68 -0.85
C HIS A 37 17.83 -6.31 -0.42
N ILE A 38 17.48 -5.02 -0.47
CA ILE A 38 16.13 -4.55 -0.13
C ILE A 38 15.08 -5.13 -1.10
N ALA A 39 15.35 -5.09 -2.40
CA ALA A 39 14.44 -5.61 -3.41
C ALA A 39 14.24 -7.13 -3.31
N TYR A 40 15.30 -7.87 -3.01
CA TYR A 40 15.25 -9.32 -2.77
C TYR A 40 14.35 -9.65 -1.58
N GLN A 41 14.49 -8.93 -0.47
CA GLN A 41 13.61 -9.12 0.67
C GLN A 41 12.16 -8.79 0.35
N GLY A 42 11.90 -7.66 -0.32
CA GLY A 42 10.55 -7.33 -0.78
C GLY A 42 9.95 -8.42 -1.67
N SER A 43 10.75 -9.01 -2.57
CA SER A 43 10.31 -10.13 -3.41
C SER A 43 9.97 -11.37 -2.59
N ARG A 44 10.78 -11.72 -1.60
CA ARG A 44 10.52 -12.87 -0.71
C ARG A 44 9.24 -12.67 0.11
N ILE A 45 9.06 -11.48 0.67
CA ILE A 45 7.85 -11.10 1.43
C ILE A 45 6.61 -11.34 0.57
N CYS A 46 6.55 -10.78 -0.64
CA CYS A 46 5.40 -10.94 -1.52
C CYS A 46 5.19 -12.40 -1.95
N SER A 47 6.28 -13.12 -2.24
CA SER A 47 6.19 -14.52 -2.69
C SER A 47 5.67 -15.45 -1.57
N VAL A 48 6.01 -15.19 -0.31
CA VAL A 48 5.60 -16.05 0.81
C VAL A 48 4.21 -15.66 1.32
N LEU A 49 3.92 -14.35 1.45
CA LEU A 49 2.68 -13.87 2.05
C LEU A 49 1.53 -13.67 1.04
N GLY A 50 1.86 -13.45 -0.24
CA GLY A 50 0.91 -13.11 -1.30
C GLY A 50 0.79 -14.13 -2.44
N ASN A 51 1.36 -15.33 -2.29
CA ASN A 51 1.26 -16.40 -3.29
C ASN A 51 0.80 -17.74 -2.67
N CYS A 52 -0.31 -17.72 -1.94
CA CYS A 52 -0.93 -18.88 -1.33
C CYS A 52 -2.02 -19.47 -2.24
N GLU A 53 -1.74 -20.59 -2.90
CA GLU A 53 -2.70 -21.26 -3.80
C GLU A 53 -3.97 -21.76 -3.08
N ILE A 54 -3.91 -21.89 -1.75
CA ILE A 54 -4.99 -22.44 -0.92
C ILE A 54 -6.12 -21.42 -0.70
N THR A 55 -5.84 -20.11 -0.82
CA THR A 55 -6.83 -19.06 -0.61
C THR A 55 -7.26 -18.43 -1.93
N ALA A 56 -8.54 -18.09 -2.07
CA ALA A 56 -9.05 -17.37 -3.24
C ALA A 56 -8.36 -16.01 -3.41
N THR A 57 -7.98 -15.38 -2.29
CA THR A 57 -7.22 -14.15 -2.28
C THR A 57 -5.74 -14.38 -2.63
N GLY A 58 -5.16 -15.56 -2.54
CA GLY A 58 -3.71 -15.71 -2.67
C GLY A 58 -2.93 -15.26 -1.43
N LEU A 59 -3.62 -14.80 -0.38
CA LEU A 59 -3.00 -14.38 0.88
C LEU A 59 -2.82 -15.55 1.83
N LEU A 60 -1.74 -15.52 2.62
CA LEU A 60 -1.52 -16.51 3.66
C LEU A 60 -2.57 -16.37 4.79
N PRO A 61 -3.31 -17.44 5.17
CA PRO A 61 -4.38 -17.36 6.19
C PRO A 61 -3.93 -16.92 7.60
N SER A 62 -2.69 -17.21 7.97
CA SER A 62 -2.10 -16.84 9.27
C SER A 62 -0.74 -16.16 9.03
N PRO A 63 -0.73 -14.88 8.64
CA PRO A 63 0.50 -14.22 8.22
C PRO A 63 1.38 -13.77 9.40
N ALA A 64 0.83 -13.68 10.62
CA ALA A 64 1.52 -13.06 11.76
C ALA A 64 2.89 -13.68 12.10
N PRO A 65 3.07 -15.01 12.18
CA PRO A 65 4.40 -15.59 12.48
C PRO A 65 5.42 -15.28 11.38
N ILE A 66 4.97 -15.30 10.12
CA ILE A 66 5.82 -15.01 8.96
C ILE A 66 6.17 -13.52 8.88
N ILE A 67 5.24 -12.64 9.27
CA ILE A 67 5.48 -11.20 9.41
C ILE A 67 6.57 -10.94 10.45
N GLN A 68 6.49 -11.58 11.63
CA GLN A 68 7.51 -11.44 12.68
C GLN A 68 8.89 -11.95 12.24
N MET A 69 8.93 -13.06 11.51
CA MET A 69 10.15 -13.60 10.92
C MET A 69 10.80 -12.59 9.96
N PHE A 70 10.03 -12.07 9.00
CA PHE A 70 10.56 -11.08 8.05
C PHE A 70 10.92 -9.74 8.70
N ASP A 71 10.19 -9.28 9.73
CA ASP A 71 10.57 -8.07 10.46
C ASP A 71 11.93 -8.27 11.16
N THR A 72 12.16 -9.45 11.76
CA THR A 72 13.45 -9.79 12.34
C THR A 72 14.57 -9.79 11.30
N GLU A 73 14.33 -10.35 10.11
CA GLU A 73 15.29 -10.31 9.00
C GLU A 73 15.57 -8.88 8.53
N LEU A 74 14.54 -8.04 8.41
CA LEU A 74 14.67 -6.63 8.01
C LEU A 74 15.43 -5.82 9.06
N ARG A 75 15.20 -6.05 10.36
CA ARG A 75 16.00 -5.43 11.45
C ARG A 75 17.46 -5.87 11.40
N ALA A 76 17.73 -7.14 11.12
CA ALA A 76 19.10 -7.61 10.94
C ALA A 76 19.79 -6.95 9.74
N GLN A 77 19.05 -6.76 8.64
CA GLN A 77 19.54 -6.03 7.47
C GLN A 77 19.79 -4.54 7.77
N GLU A 78 18.90 -3.89 8.51
CA GLU A 78 19.06 -2.52 9.01
C GLU A 78 20.32 -2.38 9.84
N ALA A 79 20.50 -3.23 10.85
CA ALA A 79 21.70 -3.23 11.69
C ALA A 79 23.00 -3.40 10.88
N ARG A 80 22.96 -4.14 9.77
CA ARG A 80 24.11 -4.39 8.91
C ARG A 80 24.45 -3.20 8.00
N PHE A 81 23.45 -2.49 7.47
CA PHE A 81 23.66 -1.52 6.39
C PHE A 81 23.28 -0.08 6.71
N ALA A 82 22.57 0.20 7.81
CA ALA A 82 22.00 1.52 8.10
C ALA A 82 23.02 2.65 8.06
N SER A 83 24.24 2.43 8.56
CA SER A 83 25.30 3.45 8.57
C SER A 83 25.84 3.80 7.18
N SER A 84 25.53 2.99 6.16
CA SER A 84 26.02 3.14 4.78
C SER A 84 24.92 3.50 3.78
N TRP A 85 23.66 3.55 4.22
CA TRP A 85 22.56 3.95 3.37
C TRP A 85 22.55 5.46 3.14
N LYS A 86 22.22 5.87 1.92
CA LYS A 86 21.77 7.24 1.68
C LYS A 86 20.27 7.30 1.93
N ASN A 87 19.74 8.51 1.97
CA ASN A 87 18.32 8.77 2.26
C ASN A 87 17.38 7.99 1.32
N ASN A 88 17.75 7.84 0.06
CA ASN A 88 16.98 7.08 -0.93
C ASN A 88 16.88 5.59 -0.61
N GLU A 89 18.00 4.95 -0.24
CA GLU A 89 18.05 3.56 0.17
C GLU A 89 17.25 3.36 1.47
N TYR A 90 17.33 4.30 2.42
CA TYR A 90 16.58 4.24 3.66
C TYR A 90 15.06 4.36 3.45
N ILE A 91 14.61 5.31 2.61
CA ILE A 91 13.19 5.42 2.22
C ILE A 91 12.72 4.12 1.56
N PHE A 92 13.53 3.53 0.68
CA PHE A 92 13.17 2.28 0.01
C PHE A 92 13.10 1.10 0.98
N PHE A 93 13.99 1.06 1.98
CA PHE A 93 13.96 0.08 3.06
C PHE A 93 12.70 0.24 3.93
N LEU A 94 12.38 1.46 4.37
CA LEU A 94 11.17 1.74 5.15
C LEU A 94 9.90 1.38 4.37
N ALA A 95 9.86 1.64 3.06
CA ALA A 95 8.75 1.24 2.22
C ALA A 95 8.59 -0.29 2.16
N THR A 96 9.70 -1.03 2.16
CA THR A 96 9.69 -2.49 2.19
C THR A 96 9.18 -3.02 3.54
N LYS A 97 9.59 -2.41 4.67
CA LYS A 97 9.01 -2.70 6.01
C LYS A 97 7.52 -2.41 6.05
N LEU A 98 7.10 -1.26 5.53
CA LEU A 98 5.68 -0.90 5.50
C LEU A 98 4.87 -1.87 4.65
N HIS A 99 5.42 -2.31 3.51
CA HIS A 99 4.78 -3.31 2.66
C HIS A 99 4.61 -4.65 3.39
N LEU A 100 5.60 -5.09 4.17
CA LEU A 100 5.44 -6.25 5.05
C LEU A 100 4.26 -6.09 6.01
N TYR A 101 4.16 -4.94 6.68
CA TYR A 101 3.08 -4.69 7.64
C TYR A 101 1.69 -4.56 6.99
N SER A 102 1.61 -4.21 5.71
CA SER A 102 0.34 -4.20 4.99
C SER A 102 -0.34 -5.57 4.94
N PHE A 103 0.42 -6.67 5.01
CA PHE A 103 -0.13 -8.02 5.12
C PHE A 103 -0.87 -8.28 6.44
N ALA A 104 -0.56 -7.53 7.51
CA ALA A 104 -1.30 -7.62 8.76
C ALA A 104 -2.74 -7.09 8.61
N LEU A 105 -2.98 -6.18 7.65
CA LEU A 105 -4.31 -5.62 7.38
C LEU A 105 -5.26 -6.63 6.74
N SER A 106 -4.80 -7.79 6.26
CA SER A 106 -5.69 -8.78 5.65
C SER A 106 -6.24 -9.80 6.64
N THR A 107 -5.87 -9.70 7.91
CA THR A 107 -6.35 -10.61 8.96
C THR A 107 -7.78 -10.25 9.39
N THR A 108 -8.78 -10.73 8.67
CA THR A 108 -10.20 -10.62 9.06
C THR A 108 -10.67 -11.95 9.63
N GLY A 109 -10.64 -12.12 10.95
CA GLY A 109 -11.18 -13.34 11.58
C GLY A 109 -10.94 -13.35 13.09
N LEU A 110 -11.91 -13.92 13.82
CA LEU A 110 -11.97 -14.01 15.29
C LEU A 110 -10.58 -14.20 15.91
N GLU A 111 -10.07 -13.14 16.52
CA GLU A 111 -8.80 -13.18 17.19
C GLU A 111 -8.97 -13.65 18.62
N SER A 112 -8.18 -14.65 19.00
CA SER A 112 -7.84 -14.85 20.41
C SER A 112 -7.21 -13.58 20.99
N SER A 113 -7.29 -13.39 22.32
CA SER A 113 -6.67 -12.24 23.00
C SER A 113 -5.19 -12.04 22.62
N ASN A 114 -4.45 -13.16 22.52
CA ASN A 114 -3.02 -13.16 22.17
C ASN A 114 -2.74 -12.71 20.71
N SER A 115 -3.69 -12.89 19.79
CA SER A 115 -3.56 -12.41 18.41
C SER A 115 -3.82 -10.91 18.29
N ALA A 116 -4.74 -10.37 19.09
CA ALA A 116 -5.07 -8.94 19.10
C ALA A 116 -3.91 -8.07 19.62
N GLU A 117 -3.21 -8.53 20.68
CA GLU A 117 -2.03 -7.84 21.19
C GLU A 117 -0.90 -7.79 20.15
N ARG A 118 -0.60 -8.94 19.51
CA ARG A 118 0.44 -9.01 18.46
C ARG A 118 0.09 -8.16 17.24
N ARG A 119 -1.19 -8.09 16.87
CA ARG A 119 -1.67 -7.23 15.79
C ARG A 119 -1.46 -5.75 16.15
N THR A 120 -1.79 -5.37 17.37
CA THR A 120 -1.59 -4.01 17.90
C THR A 120 -0.11 -3.61 17.88
N GLU A 121 0.79 -4.49 18.33
CA GLU A 121 2.24 -4.29 18.24
C GLU A 121 2.71 -4.11 16.80
N THR A 122 2.24 -4.98 15.89
CA THR A 122 2.57 -4.89 14.46
C THR A 122 2.11 -3.55 13.87
N PHE A 123 0.90 -3.09 14.19
CA PHE A 123 0.39 -1.80 13.72
C PHE A 123 1.10 -0.61 14.35
N SER A 124 1.56 -0.70 15.61
CA SER A 124 2.41 0.31 16.22
C SER A 124 3.73 0.46 15.47
N HIS A 125 4.39 -0.65 15.14
CA HIS A 125 5.59 -0.63 14.30
C HIS A 125 5.34 -0.10 12.90
N ALA A 126 4.19 -0.45 12.31
CA ALA A 126 3.80 0.02 10.99
C ALA A 126 3.53 1.53 10.97
N TYR A 127 2.87 2.05 12.02
CA TYR A 127 2.66 3.49 12.22
C TYR A 127 4.00 4.23 12.26
N LEU A 128 4.93 3.80 13.12
CA LEU A 128 6.25 4.43 13.22
C LEU A 128 7.03 4.36 11.89
N THR A 129 6.94 3.23 11.20
CA THR A 129 7.59 3.03 9.89
C THR A 129 7.02 4.00 8.84
N ALA A 130 5.70 4.15 8.78
CA ALA A 130 5.05 5.08 7.86
C ALA A 130 5.39 6.54 8.19
N MET A 131 5.34 6.93 9.46
CA MET A 131 5.75 8.28 9.91
C MET A 131 7.20 8.59 9.52
N ASN A 132 8.13 7.66 9.80
CA ASN A 132 9.54 7.83 9.46
C ASN A 132 9.77 7.90 7.95
N LEU A 133 9.02 7.14 7.16
CA LEU A 133 9.11 7.16 5.70
C LEU A 133 8.69 8.53 5.17
N LEU A 134 7.54 9.03 5.63
CA LEU A 134 7.02 10.33 5.19
C LEU A 134 7.93 11.47 5.63
N GLN A 135 8.46 11.44 6.86
CA GLN A 135 9.40 12.45 7.32
C GLN A 135 10.69 12.43 6.50
N SER A 136 11.27 11.24 6.29
CA SER A 136 12.47 11.08 5.45
C SER A 136 12.24 11.57 4.02
N ALA A 137 11.03 11.38 3.49
CA ALA A 137 10.65 11.86 2.17
C ALA A 137 10.55 13.40 2.12
N LEU A 138 9.99 14.03 3.16
CA LEU A 138 9.93 15.48 3.29
C LEU A 138 11.34 16.08 3.39
N ASP A 139 12.20 15.51 4.21
CA ASP A 139 13.59 15.97 4.38
C ASP A 139 14.36 15.86 3.06
N LEU A 140 14.22 14.74 2.35
CA LEU A 140 14.83 14.54 1.04
C LEU A 140 14.29 15.51 -0.03
N SER A 141 13.04 15.97 0.10
CA SER A 141 12.41 16.85 -0.91
C SER A 141 13.10 18.21 -1.04
N ALA A 142 13.82 18.65 0.00
CA ALA A 142 14.64 19.85 -0.02
C ALA A 142 15.90 19.70 -0.89
N GLU A 143 16.43 18.48 -0.99
CA GLU A 143 17.67 18.17 -1.71
C GLU A 143 17.41 17.62 -3.12
N GLN A 144 16.26 16.96 -3.33
CA GLN A 144 15.96 16.19 -4.53
C GLN A 144 14.82 16.80 -5.37
N THR A 145 15.19 17.32 -6.54
CA THR A 145 14.23 17.90 -7.50
C THR A 145 13.38 16.85 -8.20
N TYR A 146 13.91 15.66 -8.52
CA TYR A 146 13.21 14.65 -9.32
C TYR A 146 12.99 13.37 -8.55
N TRP A 147 11.77 12.84 -8.60
CA TRP A 147 11.38 11.64 -7.88
C TRP A 147 11.07 10.54 -8.87
N THR A 148 11.48 9.32 -8.56
CA THR A 148 11.05 8.17 -9.34
C THR A 148 9.57 7.87 -9.04
N GLN A 149 8.84 7.33 -10.02
CA GLN A 149 7.47 6.82 -9.84
C GLN A 149 7.37 5.89 -8.62
N HIS A 150 8.41 5.10 -8.38
CA HIS A 150 8.50 4.18 -7.25
C HIS A 150 8.53 4.88 -5.89
N GLN A 151 9.29 5.97 -5.76
CA GLN A 151 9.34 6.73 -4.52
C GLN A 151 8.01 7.41 -4.23
N LEU A 152 7.41 8.02 -5.25
CA LEU A 152 6.09 8.63 -5.14
C LEU A 152 5.05 7.61 -4.69
N ARG A 153 5.03 6.41 -5.28
CA ARG A 153 4.13 5.33 -4.86
C ARG A 153 4.36 4.92 -3.40
N ASN A 154 5.60 4.75 -2.98
CA ASN A 154 5.92 4.38 -1.59
C ASN A 154 5.42 5.43 -0.58
N ILE A 155 5.54 6.72 -0.91
CA ILE A 155 4.99 7.82 -0.09
C ILE A 155 3.47 7.71 -0.02
N VAL A 156 2.82 7.53 -1.17
CA VAL A 156 1.36 7.47 -1.27
C VAL A 156 0.81 6.26 -0.51
N ASP A 157 1.44 5.10 -0.63
CA ASP A 157 1.09 3.91 0.15
C ASP A 157 1.25 4.16 1.66
N ALA A 158 2.26 4.91 2.09
CA ALA A 158 2.43 5.32 3.49
C ALA A 158 1.35 6.29 3.98
N VAL A 159 0.96 7.26 3.15
CA VAL A 159 -0.17 8.15 3.46
C VAL A 159 -1.46 7.34 3.61
N TYR A 160 -1.76 6.44 2.67
CA TYR A 160 -2.96 5.60 2.73
C TYR A 160 -2.94 4.64 3.92
N PHE A 161 -1.78 4.10 4.28
CA PHE A 161 -1.64 3.28 5.47
C PHE A 161 -2.00 4.06 6.74
N LEU A 162 -1.43 5.26 6.91
CA LEU A 162 -1.75 6.13 8.05
C LEU A 162 -3.22 6.52 8.06
N LEU A 163 -3.78 6.90 6.89
CA LEU A 163 -5.21 7.20 6.70
C LEU A 163 -6.12 6.02 7.09
N LYS A 164 -5.64 4.79 6.99
CA LYS A 164 -6.40 3.62 7.42
C LYS A 164 -6.28 3.40 8.94
N LEU A 165 -5.09 3.56 9.50
CA LEU A 165 -4.85 3.40 10.94
C LEU A 165 -5.58 4.45 11.78
N GLY A 166 -5.55 5.73 11.40
CA GLY A 166 -6.21 6.78 12.18
C GLY A 166 -7.74 6.64 12.20
N GLY A 167 -8.33 5.88 11.29
CA GLY A 167 -9.78 5.66 11.23
C GLY A 167 -10.25 4.54 12.15
N ALA A 168 -9.30 3.81 12.74
CA ALA A 168 -9.54 2.71 13.67
C ALA A 168 -9.28 3.09 15.13
N SER A 169 -8.91 4.36 15.41
CA SER A 169 -8.79 4.92 16.76
C SER A 169 -7.88 4.12 17.72
N TYR A 170 -6.71 3.68 17.23
CA TYR A 170 -5.70 3.03 18.08
C TYR A 170 -5.02 4.04 19.03
N GLU A 171 -4.83 3.67 20.30
CA GLU A 171 -4.21 4.54 21.31
C GLU A 171 -2.77 4.97 20.99
N PHE A 172 -2.02 4.15 20.25
CA PHE A 172 -0.64 4.46 19.86
C PHE A 172 -0.54 5.45 18.68
N VAL A 173 -1.66 5.79 18.03
CA VAL A 173 -1.67 6.70 16.88
C VAL A 173 -1.80 8.14 17.39
N ASP A 174 -0.72 8.91 17.28
CA ASP A 174 -0.81 10.36 17.39
C ASP A 174 -1.47 10.91 16.12
N GLU A 175 -2.79 11.13 16.20
CA GLU A 175 -3.58 11.65 15.10
C GLU A 175 -3.13 13.04 14.65
N ALA A 176 -2.70 13.90 15.57
CA ALA A 176 -2.30 15.27 15.25
C ALA A 176 -1.00 15.25 14.45
N ALA A 177 -0.01 14.46 14.90
CA ALA A 177 1.23 14.25 14.17
C ALA A 177 0.98 13.61 12.80
N ALA A 178 0.12 12.59 12.73
CA ALA A 178 -0.23 11.92 11.47
C ALA A 178 -0.91 12.88 10.48
N LYS A 179 -1.92 13.64 10.93
CA LYS A 179 -2.59 14.67 10.12
C LYS A 179 -1.61 15.72 9.61
N ASN A 180 -0.70 16.17 10.48
CA ASN A 180 0.30 17.17 10.12
C ASN A 180 1.28 16.65 9.04
N VAL A 181 1.83 15.45 9.20
CA VAL A 181 2.75 14.89 8.20
C VAL A 181 2.03 14.58 6.88
N ILE A 182 0.79 14.08 6.92
CA ILE A 182 -0.03 13.86 5.72
C ILE A 182 -0.28 15.19 5.00
N GLY A 183 -0.59 16.27 5.74
CA GLY A 183 -0.79 17.60 5.18
C GLY A 183 0.45 18.15 4.48
N GLN A 184 1.63 18.01 5.08
CA GLN A 184 2.89 18.42 4.47
C GLN A 184 3.20 17.61 3.20
N VAL A 185 3.00 16.29 3.24
CA VAL A 185 3.20 15.42 2.08
C VAL A 185 2.20 15.75 0.97
N TRP A 186 0.95 16.04 1.31
CA TRP A 186 -0.06 16.48 0.36
C TRP A 186 0.36 17.78 -0.34
N GLN A 187 0.87 18.77 0.42
CA GLN A 187 1.39 20.02 -0.15
C GLN A 187 2.58 19.75 -1.08
N LEU A 188 3.50 18.88 -0.67
CA LEU A 188 4.62 18.45 -1.52
C LEU A 188 4.11 17.84 -2.82
N LEU A 189 3.23 16.82 -2.77
CA LEU A 189 2.67 16.19 -3.96
C LEU A 189 1.92 17.18 -4.85
N ARG A 190 1.13 18.09 -4.26
CA ARG A 190 0.39 19.13 -4.99
C ARG A 190 1.32 20.11 -5.68
N SER A 191 2.43 20.50 -5.05
CA SER A 191 3.42 21.41 -5.66
C SER A 191 4.11 20.81 -6.89
N ARG A 192 4.05 19.48 -7.05
CA ARG A 192 4.61 18.74 -8.18
C ARG A 192 3.59 18.46 -9.28
N SER A 193 2.32 18.79 -9.07
CA SER A 193 1.28 18.70 -10.09
C SER A 193 1.45 19.84 -11.10
N GLN A 194 1.48 19.49 -12.38
CA GLN A 194 1.57 20.40 -13.51
C GLN A 194 0.19 20.73 -14.12
N SER A 195 -0.82 19.89 -13.87
CA SER A 195 -2.16 20.03 -14.42
C SER A 195 -3.24 19.56 -13.45
N GLU A 196 -4.43 20.16 -13.53
CA GLU A 196 -5.57 19.85 -12.65
C GLU A 196 -6.02 18.37 -12.71
N ASP A 197 -5.69 17.65 -13.78
CA ASP A 197 -6.08 16.25 -13.98
C ASP A 197 -4.89 15.27 -14.06
N ASP A 198 -3.68 15.70 -13.70
CA ASP A 198 -2.53 14.79 -13.68
C ASP A 198 -2.56 13.79 -12.50
N HIS A 199 -1.65 12.81 -12.54
CA HIS A 199 -1.58 11.76 -11.53
C HIS A 199 -1.42 12.31 -10.10
N ALA A 200 -0.61 13.36 -9.92
CA ALA A 200 -0.38 13.96 -8.62
C ALA A 200 -1.63 14.67 -8.09
N SER A 201 -2.33 15.42 -8.95
CA SER A 201 -3.60 16.06 -8.62
C SER A 201 -4.64 15.05 -8.15
N ARG A 202 -4.80 13.94 -8.89
CA ARG A 202 -5.75 12.87 -8.55
C ARG A 202 -5.43 12.22 -7.20
N VAL A 203 -4.16 11.89 -6.95
CA VAL A 203 -3.71 11.35 -5.67
C VAL A 203 -4.03 12.33 -4.53
N CYS A 204 -3.74 13.61 -4.70
CA CYS A 204 -4.06 14.65 -3.73
C CYS A 204 -5.57 14.74 -3.44
N SER A 205 -6.44 14.63 -4.45
CA SER A 205 -7.89 14.60 -4.25
C SER A 205 -8.36 13.38 -3.46
N VAL A 206 -7.75 12.20 -3.69
CA VAL A 206 -8.05 10.99 -2.91
C VAL A 206 -7.61 11.16 -1.46
N ILE A 207 -6.39 11.65 -1.21
CA ILE A 207 -5.88 11.92 0.14
C ILE A 207 -6.80 12.89 0.88
N GLU A 208 -7.18 13.99 0.22
CA GLU A 208 -8.09 14.99 0.78
C GLU A 208 -9.43 14.36 1.18
N TYR A 209 -10.06 13.61 0.27
CA TYR A 209 -11.32 12.94 0.55
C TYR A 209 -11.22 11.96 1.74
N LEU A 210 -10.20 11.11 1.74
CA LEU A 210 -10.01 10.09 2.78
C LEU A 210 -9.69 10.73 4.14
N SER A 211 -8.92 11.82 4.17
CA SER A 211 -8.63 12.59 5.39
C SER A 211 -9.91 13.13 6.05
N HIS A 212 -10.91 13.50 5.25
CA HIS A 212 -12.21 13.96 5.77
C HIS A 212 -13.13 12.81 6.21
N LYS A 213 -13.08 11.65 5.51
CA LYS A 213 -13.97 10.51 5.74
C LYS A 213 -13.52 9.61 6.89
N HIS A 214 -12.25 9.21 6.89
CA HIS A 214 -11.76 8.22 7.86
C HIS A 214 -11.71 8.79 9.28
N TRP A 215 -11.49 10.09 9.45
CA TRP A 215 -11.37 10.71 10.78
C TRP A 215 -12.72 11.00 11.43
N LYS A 216 -13.83 10.69 10.74
CA LYS A 216 -15.20 10.97 11.21
C LYS A 216 -16.04 9.71 11.44
N ARG A 217 -15.48 8.49 11.29
CA ARG A 217 -16.26 7.24 11.32
C ARG A 217 -16.06 6.44 12.62
N GLU A 218 -17.17 5.84 13.06
CA GLU A 218 -17.41 5.09 14.30
C GLU A 218 -16.41 3.95 14.56
N ALA A 219 -16.29 3.60 15.85
CA ALA A 219 -15.30 2.77 16.55
C ALA A 219 -14.94 1.38 15.95
N HIS A 220 -15.48 0.98 14.81
CA HIS A 220 -15.21 -0.33 14.19
C HIS A 220 -15.12 -0.27 12.66
N ALA A 221 -14.48 0.75 12.09
CA ALA A 221 -14.05 0.67 10.70
C ALA A 221 -13.03 -0.47 10.56
N SER A 222 -13.42 -1.57 9.90
CA SER A 222 -12.53 -2.72 9.70
C SER A 222 -11.30 -2.28 8.92
N VAL A 223 -10.11 -2.38 9.53
CA VAL A 223 -8.80 -2.14 8.89
C VAL A 223 -8.44 -3.31 7.98
N SER A 224 -9.38 -3.73 7.13
CA SER A 224 -9.23 -4.91 6.29
C SER A 224 -8.89 -4.53 4.86
N VAL A 225 -7.83 -5.09 4.28
CA VAL A 225 -7.62 -5.05 2.82
C VAL A 225 -8.05 -6.40 2.23
N LYS A 226 -9.07 -6.39 1.35
CA LYS A 226 -9.66 -7.59 0.74
C LYS A 226 -9.02 -8.02 -0.60
N SER A 227 -8.07 -7.25 -1.11
CA SER A 227 -7.39 -7.55 -2.38
C SER A 227 -6.48 -8.76 -2.24
N ARG A 228 -6.19 -9.45 -3.37
CA ARG A 228 -5.34 -10.64 -3.45
C ARG A 228 -3.94 -10.48 -2.83
N MET A 229 -3.57 -9.26 -2.47
CA MET A 229 -2.18 -8.87 -2.30
C MET A 229 -1.90 -8.08 -1.03
N ALA A 230 -2.91 -7.80 -0.18
CA ALA A 230 -2.87 -7.05 1.10
C ALA A 230 -2.20 -5.66 1.10
N GLY A 231 -1.08 -5.49 0.40
CA GLY A 231 -0.32 -4.28 0.16
C GLY A 231 -0.69 -3.50 -1.08
N ASN A 232 -1.88 -3.69 -1.66
CA ASN A 232 -2.40 -2.73 -2.64
C ASN A 232 -3.32 -1.69 -1.98
N LEU A 233 -2.74 -0.98 -1.02
CA LEU A 233 -3.38 0.11 -0.26
C LEU A 233 -3.91 1.20 -1.18
N THR A 234 -3.17 1.52 -2.24
CA THR A 234 -3.61 2.46 -3.27
C THR A 234 -4.91 2.02 -3.93
N ILE A 235 -5.02 0.76 -4.37
CA ILE A 235 -6.28 0.26 -4.96
C ILE A 235 -7.40 0.33 -3.91
N ASP A 236 -7.20 -0.21 -2.71
CA ASP A 236 -8.21 -0.17 -1.64
C ASP A 236 -8.71 1.26 -1.36
N SER A 237 -7.79 2.22 -1.31
CA SER A 237 -8.05 3.64 -1.08
C SER A 237 -8.80 4.29 -2.25
N VAL A 238 -8.41 4.00 -3.49
CA VAL A 238 -9.09 4.48 -4.70
C VAL A 238 -10.50 3.90 -4.78
N TRP A 239 -10.70 2.63 -4.46
CA TRP A 239 -12.03 2.01 -4.38
C TRP A 239 -12.90 2.67 -3.31
N CYS A 240 -12.36 2.86 -2.09
CA CYS A 240 -13.06 3.58 -1.03
C CYS A 240 -13.41 5.03 -1.40
N ALA A 241 -12.60 5.67 -2.25
CA ALA A 241 -12.87 6.98 -2.81
C ALA A 241 -13.88 6.94 -3.97
N ARG A 242 -13.86 5.89 -4.79
CA ARG A 242 -14.80 5.66 -5.90
C ARG A 242 -16.23 5.50 -5.41
N ASP A 243 -16.44 4.92 -4.23
CA ASP A 243 -17.76 4.84 -3.59
C ASP A 243 -18.45 6.22 -3.45
N ARG A 244 -17.70 7.32 -3.48
CA ARG A 244 -18.22 8.70 -3.59
C ARG A 244 -19.14 8.90 -4.80
N PHE A 245 -18.90 8.19 -5.89
CA PHE A 245 -19.63 8.29 -7.15
C PHE A 245 -20.71 7.20 -7.27
N SER A 246 -20.91 6.37 -6.25
CA SER A 246 -21.99 5.38 -6.24
C SER A 246 -23.36 6.08 -6.24
N GLU A 247 -24.34 5.47 -6.91
CA GLU A 247 -25.70 5.99 -7.05
C GLU A 247 -26.37 6.32 -5.70
N THR A 248 -26.06 5.54 -4.66
CA THR A 248 -26.50 5.76 -3.29
C THR A 248 -26.02 7.09 -2.69
N VAL A 249 -24.82 7.54 -3.04
CA VAL A 249 -24.27 8.83 -2.60
C VAL A 249 -24.77 9.97 -3.48
N LYS A 250 -25.00 9.73 -4.78
CA LYS A 250 -25.66 10.67 -5.69
C LYS A 250 -27.10 10.99 -5.24
N ALA A 251 -27.81 9.98 -4.73
CA ALA A 251 -29.18 10.13 -4.21
C ALA A 251 -29.28 10.90 -2.88
N GLN A 252 -28.17 11.09 -2.15
CA GLN A 252 -28.14 11.71 -0.81
C GLN A 252 -27.74 13.19 -0.78
N ARG A 253 -27.52 13.89 -1.92
CA ARG A 253 -26.83 15.21 -1.87
C ARG A 253 -27.62 16.44 -2.37
N PRO A 254 -27.51 17.60 -1.67
CA PRO A 254 -27.91 18.93 -2.13
C PRO A 254 -27.00 19.54 -3.22
N ILE A 255 -27.51 20.62 -3.83
CA ILE A 255 -27.22 21.19 -5.18
C ILE A 255 -25.80 21.76 -5.43
N ASP A 256 -24.92 21.95 -4.44
CA ASP A 256 -23.61 22.59 -4.67
C ASP A 256 -22.47 21.59 -4.86
N TYR A 257 -22.19 21.21 -6.12
CA TYR A 257 -21.09 20.27 -6.43
C TYR A 257 -20.41 20.48 -7.80
N THR A 258 -20.15 21.73 -8.18
CA THR A 258 -19.48 22.10 -9.44
C THR A 258 -18.05 21.56 -9.60
N SER A 259 -17.38 21.13 -8.53
CA SER A 259 -16.01 20.60 -8.58
C SER A 259 -15.88 19.06 -8.65
N ALA A 260 -16.91 18.27 -8.28
CA ALA A 260 -16.87 16.81 -8.50
C ALA A 260 -17.38 16.37 -9.87
N ALA A 261 -18.28 17.14 -10.48
CA ALA A 261 -18.75 16.86 -11.84
C ALA A 261 -17.60 16.91 -12.86
N GLY A 262 -16.59 17.75 -12.62
CA GLY A 262 -15.36 17.77 -13.43
C GLY A 262 -14.54 16.49 -13.30
N ILE A 263 -14.39 15.97 -12.07
CA ILE A 263 -13.66 14.72 -11.79
C ILE A 263 -14.42 13.50 -12.31
N GLU A 264 -15.75 13.50 -12.22
CA GLU A 264 -16.62 12.47 -12.79
C GLU A 264 -16.44 12.40 -14.32
N LYS A 265 -16.42 13.55 -15.01
CA LYS A 265 -16.15 13.61 -16.45
C LYS A 265 -14.72 13.15 -16.82
N SER A 266 -13.74 13.42 -15.97
CA SER A 266 -12.35 12.94 -16.10
C SER A 266 -12.19 11.44 -15.80
N LEU A 267 -13.11 10.83 -15.03
CA LEU A 267 -13.13 9.40 -14.69
C LEU A 267 -13.98 8.56 -15.66
N GLU A 268 -15.08 9.11 -16.18
CA GLU A 268 -15.97 8.45 -17.15
C GLU A 268 -15.37 8.38 -18.56
N GLY A 269 -14.40 9.25 -18.90
CA GLY A 269 -13.68 9.22 -20.17
C GLY A 269 -12.51 8.23 -20.23
N LEU A 270 -12.28 7.46 -19.16
CA LEU A 270 -11.22 6.46 -19.10
C LEU A 270 -11.76 5.13 -19.65
N ASP A 271 -11.52 4.89 -20.94
CA ASP A 271 -11.57 3.54 -21.52
C ASP A 271 -10.68 2.61 -20.69
N ASP A 272 -11.07 1.34 -20.49
CA ASP A 272 -10.40 0.40 -19.57
C ASP A 272 -8.88 0.27 -19.83
N GLN A 273 -8.43 0.58 -21.04
CA GLN A 273 -7.02 0.63 -21.44
C GLN A 273 -6.22 1.76 -20.77
N SER A 274 -6.84 2.87 -20.38
CA SER A 274 -6.16 3.97 -19.69
C SER A 274 -5.81 3.62 -18.24
N TRP A 275 -6.62 2.79 -17.58
CA TRP A 275 -6.27 2.18 -16.29
C TRP A 275 -5.10 1.21 -16.42
N LEU A 276 -4.86 0.61 -17.59
CA LEU A 276 -3.69 -0.24 -17.83
C LEU A 276 -2.39 0.58 -17.90
N SER A 277 -2.45 1.82 -18.39
CA SER A 277 -1.31 2.75 -18.32
C SER A 277 -0.98 3.17 -16.87
N PHE A 278 -1.97 3.13 -15.96
CA PHE A 278 -1.80 3.40 -14.53
C PHE A 278 -1.05 2.27 -13.79
N PHE A 279 -1.07 1.03 -14.31
CA PHE A 279 -0.52 -0.17 -13.64
C PHE A 279 0.52 -0.97 -14.44
N GLY A 280 0.80 -0.60 -15.69
CA GLY A 280 1.67 -1.32 -16.62
C GLY A 280 0.87 -2.23 -17.56
N GLU A 281 1.23 -2.22 -18.84
CA GLU A 281 0.59 -3.04 -19.89
C GLU A 281 0.60 -4.53 -19.50
N GLY A 282 -0.58 -5.14 -19.32
CA GLY A 282 -0.66 -6.60 -19.14
C GLY A 282 -1.89 -7.21 -18.47
N VAL A 283 -2.82 -6.44 -17.90
CA VAL A 283 -4.00 -7.02 -17.24
C VAL A 283 -5.27 -6.66 -18.02
N GLY A 284 -5.66 -7.48 -18.98
CA GLY A 284 -6.93 -7.30 -19.70
C GLY A 284 -8.15 -7.38 -18.79
N ASP A 285 -9.20 -6.63 -19.20
CA ASP A 285 -10.58 -6.62 -18.69
C ASP A 285 -10.74 -7.02 -17.22
N TRP A 286 -10.64 -6.02 -16.35
CA TRP A 286 -10.78 -6.18 -14.92
C TRP A 286 -12.18 -6.61 -14.49
N ASP A 287 -13.23 -6.29 -15.26
CA ASP A 287 -14.60 -6.71 -14.92
C ASP A 287 -14.74 -8.23 -15.00
N SER A 288 -14.04 -8.88 -15.94
CA SER A 288 -13.96 -10.34 -16.01
C SER A 288 -13.19 -10.96 -14.82
N VAL A 289 -12.15 -10.29 -14.34
CA VAL A 289 -11.35 -10.72 -13.19
C VAL A 289 -12.15 -10.58 -11.88
N PHE A 290 -12.98 -9.53 -11.78
CA PHE A 290 -13.79 -9.24 -10.59
C PHE A 290 -15.13 -10.01 -10.55
N GLN A 291 -15.76 -10.31 -11.69
CA GLN A 291 -16.92 -11.22 -11.74
C GLN A 291 -16.54 -12.62 -11.25
N ASN A 292 -15.32 -13.08 -11.54
CA ASN A 292 -14.81 -14.36 -11.04
C ASN A 292 -14.46 -14.39 -9.55
N MET A 293 -14.32 -13.22 -8.89
CA MET A 293 -14.10 -13.12 -7.44
C MET A 293 -15.42 -13.03 -6.64
N ASN A 294 -16.55 -12.80 -7.31
CA ASN A 294 -17.86 -12.61 -6.70
C ASN A 294 -18.69 -13.91 -6.69
N VAL A 295 -18.07 -15.05 -6.37
CA VAL A 295 -18.80 -16.32 -6.16
C VAL A 295 -19.25 -16.43 -4.70
N GLU A 296 -20.21 -15.58 -4.34
CA GLU A 296 -21.14 -15.87 -3.24
C GLU A 296 -22.46 -16.36 -3.85
N SER A 297 -22.49 -17.62 -4.34
CA SER A 297 -23.76 -18.26 -4.74
C SER A 297 -23.71 -19.78 -4.80
N LEU A 298 -23.08 -20.48 -3.85
CA LEU A 298 -23.23 -21.94 -3.72
C LEU A 298 -23.31 -22.44 -2.25
N LEU A 299 -24.04 -21.73 -1.38
CA LEU A 299 -24.54 -22.30 -0.11
C LEU A 299 -25.97 -21.81 0.20
N GLY A 300 -26.88 -22.02 -0.76
CA GLY A 300 -28.27 -21.62 -0.63
C GLY A 300 -29.22 -22.52 -1.41
N SER A 301 -29.10 -23.84 -1.26
CA SER A 301 -30.14 -24.79 -1.68
C SER A 301 -29.84 -26.17 -1.11
N MET A 302 -30.11 -26.36 0.19
CA MET A 302 -30.43 -27.68 0.74
C MET A 302 -31.11 -27.48 2.09
N ASP A 303 -32.39 -27.10 2.04
CA ASP A 303 -33.38 -27.42 3.06
C ASP A 303 -34.68 -27.76 2.32
N GLY A 304 -35.15 -29.00 2.45
CA GLY A 304 -36.48 -29.41 1.97
C GLY A 304 -36.63 -30.89 1.67
N THR A 305 -37.11 -31.62 2.68
CA THR A 305 -37.73 -32.97 2.71
C THR A 305 -36.83 -34.21 2.62
#